data_AF-A0A2P7S9U4-F1
#
_entry.id   AF-A0A2P7S9U4-F1
#
_cell.length_a   1.000
_cell.length_b   1.000
_cell.length_c   1.000
_cell.angle_alpha   90.00
_cell.angle_beta   90.00
_cell.angle_gamma   90.00
#
_symmetry.space_group_name_H-M   'P 1'
#
loop_
_entity.id
_entity.type
_entity.pdbx_description
1 polymer ?
#
loop_
_entity_poly.entity_id
_entity_poly.type
_entity_poly.pdbx_seq_one_letter_code
_entity_poly.pdbx_strand_id
1 'polypeptide(L)'
;MITPQRLLSDWRQIFDRSVLPEWLHTVTFPELIATADEGEDTKITVPQWAYIRIGRKLPWHCHIRVIELGALLELTRVGITVRTNSNHTEPRPQVYAKLSIPGAPHDNTPITRLFAGAMAGEAVTALGRRNDVSAWNAAIKADRHAIKDAREQTMRHVERLLREGAAAGTLPLGFDVAAYLDNLADLFRWMDQGLEPSNFHPSDPRRALAEQAAA
;
A
#
# COMPACT_ATOMS: atom_id res chain seq x y z
N MET A 1 -14.13 7.35 4.04
CA MET A 1 -12.94 7.44 3.18
C MET A 1 -11.70 7.48 4.07
N ILE A 2 -10.64 6.78 3.70
CA ILE A 2 -9.31 6.93 4.29
C ILE A 2 -8.58 7.96 3.45
N THR A 3 -8.34 9.14 4.02
CA THR A 3 -7.59 10.23 3.38
C THR A 3 -6.21 10.36 4.01
N PRO A 4 -5.22 10.98 3.36
CA PRO A 4 -3.94 11.28 3.98
C PRO A 4 -4.08 12.03 5.32
N GLN A 5 -4.96 13.04 5.38
CA GLN A 5 -5.20 13.83 6.59
C GLN A 5 -5.81 12.96 7.70
N ARG A 6 -6.74 12.06 7.37
CA ARG A 6 -7.34 11.17 8.35
C ARG A 6 -6.35 10.12 8.86
N LEU A 7 -5.40 9.68 8.04
CA LEU A 7 -4.27 8.87 8.51
C LEU A 7 -3.42 9.64 9.52
N LEU A 8 -3.28 10.96 9.39
CA LEU A 8 -2.53 11.76 10.35
C LEU A 8 -3.28 11.99 11.67
N SER A 9 -4.60 12.18 11.62
CA SER A 9 -5.39 12.53 12.81
C SER A 9 -6.04 11.35 13.53
N ASP A 10 -6.31 10.24 12.82
CA ASP A 10 -7.26 9.21 13.24
C ASP A 10 -6.80 7.79 12.82
N TRP A 11 -5.49 7.56 12.71
CA TRP A 11 -4.95 6.26 12.29
C TRP A 11 -5.42 5.10 13.16
N ARG A 12 -5.58 5.31 14.48
CA ARG A 12 -6.02 4.24 15.40
C ARG A 12 -7.39 3.70 15.03
N GLN A 13 -8.35 4.56 14.67
CA GLN A 13 -9.67 4.14 14.27
C GLN A 13 -9.66 3.48 12.88
N ILE A 14 -8.83 4.00 11.96
CA ILE A 14 -8.68 3.41 10.61
C ILE A 14 -8.18 1.97 10.69
N PHE A 15 -7.25 1.68 11.60
CA PHE A 15 -6.63 0.37 11.76
C PHE A 15 -7.21 -0.44 12.94
N ASP A 16 -8.38 -0.05 13.45
CA ASP A 16 -9.05 -0.80 14.50
C ASP A 16 -9.39 -2.21 14.02
N ARG A 17 -9.13 -3.21 14.87
CA ARG A 17 -9.30 -4.61 14.51
C ARG A 17 -10.73 -4.97 14.11
N SER A 18 -11.75 -4.31 14.66
CA SER A 18 -13.15 -4.60 14.38
C SER A 18 -13.58 -4.18 12.98
N VAL A 19 -12.78 -3.37 12.28
CA VAL A 19 -13.09 -2.85 10.93
C VAL A 19 -12.12 -3.34 9.85
N LEU A 20 -11.16 -4.20 10.20
CA LEU A 20 -10.19 -4.72 9.24
C LEU A 20 -10.86 -5.70 8.25
N PRO A 21 -10.53 -5.64 6.96
CA PRO A 21 -11.05 -6.57 5.96
C PRO A 21 -10.49 -7.98 6.19
N GLU A 22 -11.22 -9.01 5.75
CA GLU A 22 -10.88 -10.42 6.00
C GLU A 22 -9.47 -10.84 5.52
N TRP A 23 -8.91 -10.14 4.54
CA TRP A 23 -7.57 -10.42 4.05
C TRP A 23 -6.45 -10.00 5.01
N LEU A 24 -6.75 -9.11 5.96
CA LEU A 24 -5.81 -8.50 6.91
C LEU A 24 -6.09 -8.99 8.32
N HIS A 25 -5.26 -9.89 8.84
CA HIS A 25 -5.53 -10.57 10.11
C HIS A 25 -4.99 -9.83 11.33
N THR A 26 -3.82 -9.20 11.20
CA THR A 26 -3.17 -8.46 12.28
C THR A 26 -2.54 -7.20 11.71
N VAL A 27 -2.63 -6.11 12.47
CA VAL A 27 -1.87 -4.89 12.27
C VAL A 27 -1.24 -4.56 13.62
N THR A 28 0.08 -4.45 13.66
CA THR A 28 0.84 -4.07 14.85
C THR A 28 1.73 -2.91 14.49
N PHE A 29 1.75 -1.88 15.32
CA PHE A 29 2.63 -0.73 15.13
C PHE A 29 3.83 -0.89 16.07
N PRO A 30 5.06 -0.58 15.62
CA PRO A 30 6.18 -0.48 16.54
C PRO A 30 5.84 0.52 17.65
N GLU A 31 6.26 0.23 18.88
CA GLU A 31 6.00 1.11 20.03
C GLU A 31 6.44 2.53 19.69
N LEU A 32 5.49 3.46 19.75
CA LEU A 32 5.79 4.89 19.66
C LEU A 32 6.53 5.24 20.96
N ILE A 33 7.83 5.49 20.86
CA ILE A 33 8.57 6.10 21.97
C ILE A 33 7.95 7.48 22.16
N ALA A 34 7.11 7.62 23.19
CA ALA A 34 6.65 8.92 23.62
C ALA A 34 7.88 9.69 24.12
N THR A 35 8.38 10.62 23.31
CA THR A 35 9.29 11.65 23.80
C THR A 35 8.44 12.58 24.65
N ALA A 36 8.37 12.30 25.94
CA ALA A 36 7.84 13.25 26.91
C ALA A 36 8.85 14.38 27.03
N ASP A 37 8.70 15.43 26.22
CA ASP A 37 9.26 16.71 26.60
C ASP A 37 8.39 17.22 27.76
N GLU A 38 9.04 17.46 28.90
CA GLU A 38 8.40 17.93 30.12
C GLU A 38 7.67 19.25 29.86
N GLY A 39 6.35 19.19 29.61
CA GLY A 39 5.47 20.36 29.56
C GLY A 39 4.65 20.56 28.28
N GLU A 40 4.87 19.77 27.21
CA GLU A 40 4.03 19.82 26.01
C GLU A 40 3.09 18.63 25.91
N ASP A 41 1.86 18.87 25.42
CA ASP A 41 0.90 17.84 25.05
C ASP A 41 1.63 16.69 24.34
N THR A 42 1.42 15.46 24.81
CA THR A 42 2.06 14.28 24.23
C THR A 42 1.63 14.16 22.77
N LYS A 43 2.46 14.66 21.84
CA LYS A 43 2.20 14.53 20.40
C LYS A 43 2.37 13.07 20.04
N ILE A 44 1.26 12.35 19.99
CA ILE A 44 1.24 10.99 19.44
C ILE A 44 1.54 11.12 17.96
N THR A 45 2.78 10.86 17.57
CA THR A 45 3.17 10.80 16.17
C THR A 45 2.52 9.61 15.50
N VAL A 46 2.06 9.78 14.27
CA VAL A 46 1.55 8.66 13.47
C VAL A 46 2.71 7.71 13.19
N PRO A 47 2.55 6.40 13.44
CA PRO A 47 3.60 5.44 13.12
C PRO A 47 3.85 5.45 11.61
N GLN A 48 5.11 5.48 11.20
CA GLN A 48 5.45 5.43 9.77
C GLN A 48 5.23 4.04 9.17
N TRP A 49 5.34 2.99 10.00
CA TRP A 49 5.35 1.59 9.60
C TRP A 49 4.38 0.75 10.41
N ALA A 50 3.90 -0.33 9.81
CA ALA A 50 3.12 -1.36 10.46
C ALA A 50 3.66 -2.76 10.10
N TYR A 51 3.59 -3.66 11.06
CA TYR A 51 3.78 -5.09 10.89
C TYR A 51 2.41 -5.71 10.67
N ILE A 52 2.22 -6.36 9.51
CA ILE A 52 0.93 -6.92 9.14
C ILE A 52 1.03 -8.41 8.82
N ARG A 53 -0.11 -9.10 8.97
CA ARG A 53 -0.31 -10.47 8.50
C ARG A 53 -1.41 -10.50 7.46
N ILE A 54 -1.06 -10.91 6.25
CA ILE A 54 -1.97 -11.03 5.09
C ILE A 54 -2.28 -12.50 4.84
N GLY A 55 -3.55 -12.79 4.49
CA GLY A 55 -3.95 -14.06 3.90
C GLY A 55 -4.20 -15.19 4.90
N ARG A 56 -5.20 -16.03 4.56
CA ARG A 56 -5.65 -17.15 5.41
C ARG A 56 -4.91 -18.46 5.12
N LYS A 57 -4.85 -18.87 3.85
CA LYS A 57 -4.27 -20.17 3.43
C LYS A 57 -2.74 -20.16 3.40
N LEU A 58 -2.16 -19.06 2.93
CA LEU A 58 -0.72 -18.84 2.87
C LEU A 58 -0.41 -17.58 3.68
N PRO A 59 -0.44 -17.63 5.01
CA PRO A 59 -0.23 -16.45 5.83
C PRO A 59 1.16 -15.88 5.57
N TRP A 60 1.21 -14.57 5.32
CA TRP A 60 2.45 -13.85 5.06
C TRP A 60 2.58 -12.66 5.99
N HIS A 61 3.75 -12.54 6.63
CA HIS A 61 4.09 -11.47 7.54
C HIS A 61 5.02 -10.49 6.83
N CYS A 62 4.65 -9.20 6.84
CA CYS A 62 5.44 -8.17 6.19
C CYS A 62 5.38 -6.82 6.92
N HIS A 63 6.36 -5.98 6.63
CA HIS A 63 6.39 -4.56 6.97
C HIS A 63 5.82 -3.75 5.81
N ILE A 64 4.99 -2.77 6.14
CA ILE A 64 4.37 -1.86 5.18
C ILE A 64 4.35 -0.45 5.76
N ARG A 65 4.44 0.59 4.93
CA ARG A 65 4.22 1.96 5.43
C ARG A 65 2.75 2.18 5.71
N VAL A 66 2.44 3.02 6.68
CA VAL A 66 1.04 3.28 7.07
C VAL A 66 0.21 3.88 5.94
N ILE A 67 0.82 4.75 5.10
CA ILE A 67 0.16 5.28 3.90
C ILE A 67 -0.15 4.20 2.86
N GLU A 68 0.76 3.24 2.68
CA GLU A 68 0.57 2.11 1.76
C GLU A 68 -0.54 1.18 2.24
N LEU A 69 -0.59 0.93 3.56
CA LEU A 69 -1.68 0.16 4.16
C LEU A 69 -3.02 0.89 4.03
N GLY A 70 -3.05 2.21 4.27
CA GLY A 70 -4.23 3.04 4.08
C GLY A 70 -4.75 2.99 2.64
N ALA A 71 -3.85 3.07 1.66
CA ALA A 71 -4.19 2.93 0.24
C ALA A 71 -4.77 1.54 -0.09
N LEU A 72 -4.20 0.46 0.45
CA LEU A 72 -4.76 -0.89 0.26
C LEU A 72 -6.15 -1.02 0.87
N LEU A 73 -6.35 -0.52 2.09
CA LEU A 73 -7.66 -0.54 2.74
C LEU A 73 -8.69 0.21 1.90
N GLU A 74 -8.36 1.42 1.43
CA GLU A 74 -9.25 2.20 0.59
C GLU A 74 -9.56 1.46 -0.71
N LEU A 75 -8.55 0.99 -1.46
CA LEU A 75 -8.75 0.19 -2.68
C LEU A 75 -9.69 -1.00 -2.47
N THR A 76 -9.64 -1.64 -1.30
CA THR A 76 -10.47 -2.82 -1.02
C THR A 76 -11.94 -2.51 -0.73
N ARG A 77 -12.31 -1.24 -0.51
CA ARG A 77 -13.71 -0.84 -0.28
C ARG A 77 -14.62 -1.04 -1.49
N VAL A 78 -14.06 -1.10 -2.70
CA VAL A 78 -14.80 -1.26 -3.96
C VAL A 78 -14.77 -2.69 -4.51
N GLY A 79 -14.40 -3.66 -3.67
CA GLY A 79 -14.43 -5.09 -4.03
C GLY A 79 -13.10 -5.66 -4.53
N ILE A 80 -12.05 -4.85 -4.69
CA ILE A 80 -10.68 -5.36 -4.86
C ILE A 80 -10.26 -6.06 -3.56
N THR A 81 -9.56 -7.18 -3.65
CA THR A 81 -9.11 -7.95 -2.47
C THR A 81 -7.60 -8.07 -2.50
N VAL A 82 -6.92 -8.10 -1.35
CA VAL A 82 -5.50 -8.50 -1.32
C VAL A 82 -5.41 -10.00 -1.08
N ARG A 83 -4.62 -10.71 -1.89
CA ARG A 83 -4.37 -12.15 -1.75
C ARG A 83 -2.90 -12.47 -1.72
N THR A 84 -2.54 -13.48 -0.93
CA THR A 84 -1.21 -14.07 -0.93
C THR A 84 -1.10 -15.10 -2.06
N ASN A 85 0.05 -15.13 -2.72
CA ASN A 85 0.41 -16.10 -3.75
C ASN A 85 1.80 -16.65 -3.47
N SER A 86 2.12 -17.81 -4.03
CA SER A 86 3.44 -18.42 -3.97
C SER A 86 3.96 -18.62 -5.38
N ASN A 87 5.26 -18.42 -5.60
CA ASN A 87 5.88 -18.82 -6.86
C ASN A 87 6.19 -20.32 -6.94
N HIS A 88 5.91 -21.08 -5.86
CA HIS A 88 6.13 -22.53 -5.75
C HIS A 88 7.55 -22.99 -6.14
N THR A 89 8.54 -22.09 -6.15
CA THR A 89 9.93 -22.47 -6.45
C THR A 89 10.53 -23.25 -5.27
N GLU A 90 10.97 -24.47 -5.54
CA GLU A 90 11.72 -25.26 -4.57
C GLU A 90 13.20 -24.85 -4.55
N PRO A 91 13.89 -24.97 -3.41
CA PRO A 91 13.42 -25.44 -2.11
C PRO A 91 12.78 -24.34 -1.24
N ARG A 92 12.73 -23.09 -1.73
CA ARG A 92 12.30 -21.92 -0.94
C ARG A 92 11.25 -21.10 -1.69
N PRO A 93 9.96 -21.46 -1.57
CA PRO A 93 8.89 -20.73 -2.24
C PRO A 93 8.83 -19.30 -1.73
N GLN A 94 8.76 -18.35 -2.66
CA GLN A 94 8.54 -16.96 -2.33
C GLN A 94 7.03 -16.70 -2.24
N VAL A 95 6.57 -16.35 -1.04
CA VAL A 95 5.21 -15.86 -0.82
C VAL A 95 5.20 -14.33 -0.99
N TYR A 96 4.18 -13.83 -1.67
CA TYR A 96 3.98 -12.40 -1.90
C TYR A 96 2.49 -12.06 -1.93
N ALA A 97 2.14 -10.79 -1.67
CA ALA A 97 0.77 -10.32 -1.82
C ALA A 97 0.54 -9.62 -3.17
N LYS A 98 -0.67 -9.77 -3.69
CA LYS A 98 -1.14 -9.11 -4.91
C LYS A 98 -2.57 -8.62 -4.74
N LEU A 99 -2.91 -7.56 -5.46
CA LEU A 99 -4.30 -7.18 -5.71
C LEU A 99 -4.97 -8.27 -6.54
N SER A 100 -6.17 -8.64 -6.12
CA SER A 100 -7.07 -9.56 -6.80
C SER A 100 -8.27 -8.75 -7.30
N ILE A 101 -8.38 -8.60 -8.61
CA ILE A 101 -9.38 -7.75 -9.26
C ILE A 101 -10.56 -8.63 -9.72
N PRO A 102 -11.78 -8.42 -9.20
CA PRO A 102 -12.96 -9.17 -9.63
C PRO A 102 -13.22 -8.99 -11.13
N GLY A 103 -13.45 -10.11 -11.82
CA GLY A 103 -13.69 -10.13 -13.27
C GLY A 103 -12.46 -9.92 -14.15
N ALA A 104 -11.28 -9.68 -13.56
CA ALA A 104 -10.04 -9.40 -14.31
C ALA A 104 -8.80 -10.10 -13.69
N PRO A 105 -8.75 -11.44 -13.64
CA PRO A 105 -7.65 -12.15 -12.98
C PRO A 105 -6.28 -11.98 -13.65
N HIS A 106 -6.25 -11.65 -14.94
CA HIS A 106 -5.05 -11.36 -15.72
C HIS A 106 -4.47 -9.95 -15.44
N ASP A 107 -5.19 -9.17 -14.65
CA ASP A 107 -4.85 -7.80 -14.24
C ASP A 107 -4.43 -7.72 -12.77
N ASN A 108 -4.35 -8.87 -12.11
CA ASN A 108 -3.87 -8.98 -10.74
C ASN A 108 -2.42 -8.49 -10.65
N THR A 109 -2.19 -7.53 -9.75
CA THR A 109 -0.92 -6.81 -9.66
C THR A 109 -0.29 -7.01 -8.29
N PRO A 110 0.98 -7.46 -8.18
CA PRO A 110 1.72 -7.47 -6.91
C PRO A 110 1.66 -6.12 -6.20
N ILE A 111 1.40 -6.11 -4.89
CA ILE A 111 1.24 -4.83 -4.15
C ILE A 111 2.53 -4.00 -4.16
N THR A 112 3.70 -4.65 -4.25
CA THR A 112 4.99 -3.97 -4.36
C THR A 112 5.13 -3.17 -5.66
N ARG A 113 4.56 -3.65 -6.78
CA ARG A 113 4.52 -2.89 -8.04
C ARG A 113 3.64 -1.67 -7.92
N LEU A 114 2.48 -1.82 -7.27
CA LEU A 114 1.55 -0.73 -7.00
C LEU A 114 2.23 0.37 -6.16
N PHE A 115 2.88 -0.02 -5.06
CA PHE A 115 3.54 0.93 -4.16
C PHE A 115 4.72 1.63 -4.83
N ALA A 116 5.54 0.89 -5.58
CA ALA A 116 6.66 1.47 -6.31
C ALA A 116 6.23 2.36 -7.51
N GLY A 117 4.95 2.34 -7.91
CA GLY A 117 4.48 3.07 -9.09
C GLY A 117 5.08 2.52 -10.39
N ALA A 118 5.31 1.21 -10.46
CA ALA A 118 5.99 0.58 -11.60
C ALA A 118 5.17 0.71 -12.88
N MET A 119 5.80 1.30 -13.91
CA MET A 119 5.23 1.52 -15.22
C MET A 119 5.24 0.25 -16.08
N ALA A 120 4.67 0.35 -17.28
CA ALA A 120 4.87 -0.65 -18.31
C ALA A 120 6.36 -0.75 -18.69
N GLY A 121 6.85 -1.97 -18.84
CA GLY A 121 8.26 -2.27 -19.09
C GLY A 121 9.13 -2.33 -17.85
N GLU A 122 8.55 -2.24 -16.65
CA GLU A 122 9.31 -2.18 -15.38
C GLU A 122 8.95 -3.33 -14.45
N ALA A 123 9.93 -3.99 -13.85
CA ALA A 123 9.76 -4.92 -12.74
C ALA A 123 10.25 -4.33 -11.42
N VAL A 124 9.70 -4.83 -10.32
CA VAL A 124 10.09 -4.42 -8.96
C VAL A 124 10.77 -5.57 -8.24
N THR A 125 11.92 -5.27 -7.64
CA THR A 125 12.67 -6.20 -6.78
C THR A 125 12.91 -5.59 -5.41
N ALA A 126 12.90 -6.40 -4.36
CA ALA A 126 13.26 -5.92 -3.02
C ALA A 126 14.76 -5.59 -2.94
N LEU A 127 15.11 -4.43 -2.39
CA LEU A 127 16.50 -3.96 -2.25
C LEU A 127 17.26 -4.70 -1.15
N GLY A 128 16.64 -4.94 0.00
CA GLY A 128 17.30 -5.62 1.12
C GLY A 128 16.39 -6.56 1.88
N ARG A 129 15.26 -6.06 2.39
CA ARG A 129 14.40 -6.83 3.29
C ARG A 129 13.29 -7.51 2.52
N ARG A 130 13.35 -8.84 2.35
CA ARG A 130 12.34 -9.59 1.57
C ARG A 130 10.91 -9.47 2.10
N ASN A 131 10.75 -9.25 3.40
CA ASN A 131 9.45 -9.07 4.05
C ASN A 131 9.05 -7.59 4.20
N ASP A 132 9.82 -6.65 3.66
CA ASP A 132 9.44 -5.24 3.60
C ASP A 132 8.88 -4.96 2.21
N VAL A 133 7.58 -4.69 2.14
CA VAL A 133 6.89 -4.47 0.86
C VAL A 133 6.86 -3.01 0.44
N SER A 134 7.43 -2.12 1.23
CA SER A 134 7.32 -0.69 0.96
C SER A 134 7.99 -0.29 -0.34
N ALA A 135 7.49 0.80 -0.91
CA ALA A 135 8.13 1.45 -2.05
C ALA A 135 9.59 1.85 -1.76
N TRP A 136 9.95 2.07 -0.49
CA TRP A 136 11.31 2.45 -0.09
C TRP A 136 12.30 1.28 -0.16
N ASN A 137 11.82 0.05 0.00
CA ASN A 137 12.61 -1.15 -0.17
C ASN A 137 12.49 -1.73 -1.60
N ALA A 138 12.00 -0.95 -2.57
CA ALA A 138 11.81 -1.38 -3.95
C ALA A 138 12.87 -0.77 -4.89
N ALA A 139 13.46 -1.62 -5.73
CA ALA A 139 14.23 -1.24 -6.91
C ALA A 139 13.39 -1.50 -8.16
N ILE A 140 13.43 -0.56 -9.09
CA ILE A 140 12.82 -0.68 -10.41
C ILE A 140 13.89 -1.10 -11.42
N LYS A 141 13.58 -2.07 -12.26
CA LYS A 141 14.43 -2.52 -13.36
C LYS A 141 13.62 -2.73 -14.62
N ALA A 142 14.24 -2.64 -15.78
CA ALA A 142 13.58 -2.95 -17.05
C ALA A 142 13.15 -4.44 -17.10
N ASP A 143 11.91 -4.68 -17.53
CA ASP A 143 11.32 -5.99 -17.75
C ASP A 143 10.29 -5.94 -18.88
N ARG A 144 10.58 -6.63 -19.98
CA ARG A 144 9.73 -6.66 -21.18
C ARG A 144 8.43 -7.43 -20.98
N HIS A 145 8.31 -8.22 -19.91
CA HIS A 145 7.11 -8.99 -19.60
C HIS A 145 6.07 -8.17 -18.80
N ALA A 146 6.50 -7.08 -18.18
CA ALA A 146 5.65 -6.21 -17.38
C ALA A 146 4.88 -5.20 -18.24
N ILE A 147 3.89 -5.66 -19.00
CA ILE A 147 3.25 -4.85 -20.06
C ILE A 147 2.34 -3.69 -19.59
N LYS A 148 2.11 -3.50 -18.28
CA LYS A 148 1.10 -2.57 -17.75
C LYS A 148 1.66 -1.71 -16.63
N ASP A 149 1.23 -0.45 -16.62
CA ASP A 149 1.40 0.45 -15.48
C ASP A 149 0.51 0.00 -14.32
N ALA A 150 1.12 -0.22 -13.16
CA ALA A 150 0.44 -0.81 -12.01
C ALA A 150 -0.66 0.09 -11.44
N ARG A 151 -0.43 1.41 -11.35
CA ARG A 151 -1.37 2.34 -10.72
C ARG A 151 -2.45 2.76 -11.70
N GLU A 152 -2.09 3.06 -12.94
CA GLU A 152 -3.05 3.39 -13.99
C GLU A 152 -4.05 2.24 -14.19
N GLN A 153 -3.54 1.01 -14.31
CA GLN A 153 -4.38 -0.16 -14.44
C GLN A 153 -5.32 -0.33 -13.22
N THR A 154 -4.78 -0.20 -12.01
CA THR A 154 -5.58 -0.32 -10.78
C THR A 154 -6.70 0.72 -10.75
N MET A 155 -6.40 1.99 -11.07
CA MET A 155 -7.38 3.07 -11.11
C MET A 155 -8.47 2.84 -12.16
N ARG A 156 -8.12 2.34 -13.35
CA ARG A 156 -9.12 1.95 -14.36
C ARG A 156 -10.09 0.88 -13.85
N HIS A 157 -9.60 -0.10 -13.08
CA HIS A 157 -10.49 -1.11 -12.51
C HIS A 157 -11.31 -0.59 -11.33
N VAL A 158 -10.77 0.31 -10.51
CA VAL A 158 -11.54 0.99 -9.46
C VAL A 158 -12.69 1.77 -10.09
N GLU A 159 -12.42 2.57 -11.12
CA GLU A 159 -13.44 3.35 -11.81
C GLU A 159 -14.51 2.44 -12.43
N ARG A 160 -14.10 1.35 -13.10
CA ARG A 160 -15.03 0.35 -13.63
C ARG A 160 -15.93 -0.22 -12.52
N LEU A 161 -15.36 -0.66 -11.40
CA LEU A 161 -16.10 -1.25 -10.28
C LEU A 161 -17.06 -0.24 -9.64
N LEU A 162 -16.67 1.03 -9.55
CA LEU A 162 -17.54 2.10 -9.07
C LEU A 162 -18.71 2.35 -10.02
N ARG A 163 -18.48 2.37 -11.34
CA ARG A 163 -19.54 2.49 -12.36
C ARG A 163 -20.50 1.31 -12.31
N GLU A 164 -19.98 0.09 -12.21
CA GLU A 164 -20.79 -1.13 -12.05
C GLU A 164 -21.63 -1.08 -10.76
N GLY A 165 -21.03 -0.67 -9.64
CA GLY A 165 -21.73 -0.53 -8.37
C GLY A 165 -22.81 0.56 -8.40
N ALA A 166 -22.54 1.68 -9.07
CA ALA A 166 -23.53 2.75 -9.25
C ALA A 166 -24.72 2.27 -10.09
N ALA A 167 -24.45 1.59 -11.21
CA ALA A 167 -25.49 1.03 -12.06
C ALA A 167 -26.32 -0.05 -11.35
N ALA A 168 -25.70 -0.82 -10.46
CA ALA A 168 -26.36 -1.84 -9.66
C ALA A 168 -27.03 -1.29 -8.38
N GLY A 169 -26.87 0.01 -8.06
CA GLY A 169 -27.39 0.60 -6.83
C GLY A 169 -26.76 0.05 -5.55
N THR A 170 -25.54 -0.47 -5.61
CA THR A 170 -24.83 -1.08 -4.47
C THR A 170 -23.88 -0.11 -3.76
N LEU A 171 -23.67 1.08 -4.32
CA LEU A 171 -22.92 2.13 -3.64
C LEU A 171 -23.71 2.73 -2.47
N PRO A 172 -23.04 3.15 -1.39
CA PRO A 172 -23.68 3.88 -0.30
C PRO A 172 -24.43 5.14 -0.79
N LEU A 173 -25.50 5.50 -0.09
CA LEU A 173 -26.21 6.76 -0.37
C LEU A 173 -25.26 7.95 -0.23
N GLY A 174 -25.26 8.85 -1.22
CA GLY A 174 -24.38 10.02 -1.24
C GLY A 174 -22.91 9.71 -1.54
N PHE A 175 -22.59 8.51 -2.05
CA PHE A 175 -21.24 8.18 -2.46
C PHE A 175 -20.80 9.02 -3.66
N ASP A 176 -19.75 9.82 -3.48
CA ASP A 176 -19.15 10.61 -4.55
C ASP A 176 -18.00 9.83 -5.21
N VAL A 177 -18.21 9.42 -6.46
CA VAL A 177 -17.24 8.65 -7.26
C VAL A 177 -16.01 9.50 -7.59
N ALA A 178 -16.19 10.78 -7.92
CA ALA A 178 -15.08 11.65 -8.29
C ALA A 178 -14.18 11.91 -7.09
N ALA A 179 -14.77 12.30 -5.95
CA ALA A 179 -14.02 12.53 -4.70
C ALA A 179 -13.28 11.27 -4.23
N TYR A 180 -13.86 10.08 -4.45
CA TYR A 180 -13.21 8.82 -4.10
C TYR A 180 -11.98 8.52 -4.98
N LEU A 181 -12.09 8.75 -6.29
CA LEU A 181 -10.97 8.56 -7.22
C LEU A 181 -9.86 9.58 -6.96
N ASP A 182 -10.21 10.84 -6.71
CA ASP A 182 -9.25 11.90 -6.35
C ASP A 182 -8.52 11.57 -5.06
N ASN A 183 -9.22 11.05 -4.05
CA ASN A 183 -8.60 10.61 -2.81
C ASN A 183 -7.60 9.46 -3.02
N LEU A 184 -7.92 8.47 -3.87
CA LEU A 184 -6.96 7.40 -4.19
C LEU A 184 -5.73 7.95 -4.92
N ALA A 185 -5.91 8.87 -5.85
CA ALA A 185 -4.81 9.56 -6.51
C ALA A 185 -3.94 10.33 -5.50
N ASP A 186 -4.56 11.00 -4.52
CA ASP A 186 -3.86 11.69 -3.45
C ASP A 186 -3.09 10.73 -2.53
N LEU A 187 -3.65 9.57 -2.18
CA LEU A 187 -2.92 8.54 -1.44
C LEU A 187 -1.70 8.05 -2.24
N PHE A 188 -1.81 7.84 -3.55
CA PHE A 188 -0.66 7.49 -4.40
C PHE A 188 0.41 8.58 -4.39
N ARG A 189 0.02 9.84 -4.53
CA ARG A 189 0.92 10.99 -4.47
C ARG A 189 1.64 11.09 -3.13
N TRP A 190 0.93 10.87 -2.01
CA TRP A 190 1.53 10.83 -0.68
C TRP A 190 2.45 9.62 -0.47
N MET A 191 2.18 8.48 -1.11
CA MET A 191 3.13 7.36 -1.07
C MET A 191 4.46 7.72 -1.72
N ASP A 192 4.44 8.48 -2.81
CA ASP A 192 5.67 8.91 -3.51
C ASP A 192 6.45 9.94 -2.70
N GLN A 193 5.74 10.86 -2.04
CA GLN A 193 6.33 11.93 -1.22
C GLN A 193 6.74 11.46 0.18
N GLY A 194 6.10 10.39 0.70
CA GLY A 194 6.19 9.98 2.11
C GLY A 194 5.17 10.70 3.00
N LEU A 195 4.84 10.07 4.14
CA LEU A 195 4.14 10.74 5.25
C LEU A 195 5.17 11.52 6.07
N GLU A 196 5.55 12.71 5.62
CA GLU A 196 6.47 13.58 6.38
C GLU A 196 5.69 14.73 7.03
N PRO A 197 5.52 14.73 8.37
CA PRO A 197 5.30 15.96 9.11
C PRO A 197 6.66 16.67 9.26
N SER A 198 7.24 17.13 8.14
CA SER A 198 8.46 17.94 8.03
C SER A 198 9.71 17.47 8.83
N ASN A 199 10.69 16.87 8.12
CA ASN A 199 12.09 16.63 8.51
C ASN A 199 12.32 15.57 9.59
N PHE A 200 12.91 14.41 9.25
CA PHE A 200 13.85 13.54 10.03
C PHE A 200 13.79 12.12 9.40
N HIS A 201 14.79 11.51 8.73
CA HIS A 201 16.26 11.39 8.87
C HIS A 201 16.85 10.90 7.49
N PRO A 202 18.18 10.72 7.26
CA PRO A 202 19.00 11.25 6.18
C PRO A 202 19.43 10.17 5.16
N SER A 203 18.66 9.09 5.04
CA SER A 203 19.03 7.96 4.18
C SER A 203 17.82 7.56 3.38
N ASP A 204 17.49 8.35 2.37
CA ASP A 204 16.81 7.81 1.22
C ASP A 204 17.80 6.85 0.53
N PRO A 205 17.64 5.52 0.64
CA PRO A 205 18.54 4.59 -0.02
C PRO A 205 18.50 4.75 -1.55
N ARG A 206 17.45 5.37 -2.12
CA ARG A 206 17.40 5.70 -3.55
C ARG A 206 18.41 6.79 -3.91
N ARG A 207 18.62 7.76 -3.02
CA ARG A 207 19.64 8.80 -3.20
C ARG A 207 21.05 8.22 -3.10
N ALA A 208 21.31 7.36 -2.11
CA ALA A 208 22.60 6.69 -1.96
C ALA A 208 22.92 5.71 -3.12
N LEU A 209 21.92 4.98 -3.63
CA LEU A 209 22.08 4.09 -4.79
C LEU A 209 22.19 4.85 -6.12
N ALA A 210 21.48 5.97 -6.28
CA ALA A 210 21.63 6.83 -7.46
C ALA A 210 22.99 7.53 -7.49
N GLU A 211 23.50 7.96 -6.33
CA GLU A 211 24.84 8.55 -6.19
C GLU A 211 25.95 7.50 -6.41
N GLN A 212 25.75 6.23 -6.03
CA GLN A 212 26.68 5.14 -6.35
C GLN A 212 26.62 4.68 -7.82
N ALA A 213 25.49 4.80 -8.50
CA ALA A 213 25.36 4.45 -9.92
C ALA A 213 25.88 5.57 -10.84
N ALA A 214 26.05 6.78 -10.32
CA ALA A 214 26.56 7.95 -11.04
C ALA A 214 28.06 8.25 -10.80
N ALA A 215 28.72 7.47 -9.94
CA ALA A 215 30.16 7.55 -9.65
C ALA A 215 30.92 6.39 -10.33
#